data_AF-A0A6N7GIT1-F1
#
_entry.id   AF-A0A6N7GIT1-F1
#
_cell.length_a   1.000
_cell.length_b   1.000
_cell.length_c   1.000
_cell.angle_alpha   90.00
_cell.angle_beta   90.00
_cell.angle_gamma   90.00
#
_symmetry.space_group_name_H-M   'P 1'
#
loop_
_entity.id
_entity.type
_entity.pdbx_description
1 polymer ?
#
loop_
_entity_poly.entity_id
_entity_poly.type
_entity_poly.pdbx_seq_one_letter_code
_entity_poly.pdbx_strand_id
1 'polypeptide(L)' 'VDELWRQLSDGGEEGQCGWLKDRYGLSWQIIPRILTELLTDPDPAKAGRVAEAMFTMSKIDIARLREAYAKA' A
#
# COMPACT_ATOMS: atom_id res chain seq x y z
N VAL A 1 -9.35 0.25 3.54
CA VAL A 1 -8.00 -0.35 3.71
C VAL A 1 -7.80 -0.73 5.16
N ASP A 2 -7.96 0.22 6.10
CA ASP A 2 -7.67 -0.01 7.51
C ASP A 2 -8.45 -1.15 8.16
N GLU A 3 -9.76 -1.25 7.89
CA GLU A 3 -10.58 -2.31 8.51
C GLU A 3 -10.18 -3.70 8.02
N LEU A 4 -9.98 -3.88 6.71
CA LEU A 4 -9.53 -5.15 6.15
C LEU A 4 -8.14 -5.52 6.62
N TRP A 5 -7.23 -4.53 6.72
CA TRP A 5 -5.89 -4.75 7.24
C TRP A 5 -5.94 -5.25 8.67
N ARG A 6 -6.68 -4.54 9.53
CA ARG A 6 -6.85 -4.88 10.95
C ARG A 6 -7.45 -6.27 11.14
N GLN A 7 -8.47 -6.63 10.35
CA GLN A 7 -9.13 -7.93 10.47
C GLN A 7 -8.23 -9.08 10.00
N LEU A 8 -7.48 -8.89 8.91
CA LEU A 8 -6.67 -9.95 8.34
C LEU A 8 -5.31 -10.08 9.02
N SER A 9 -4.76 -9.00 9.61
CA SER A 9 -3.54 -9.07 10.41
C SER A 9 -3.77 -9.60 11.83
N ASP A 10 -5.02 -9.67 12.31
CA ASP A 10 -5.35 -10.19 13.63
C ASP A 10 -5.04 -11.69 13.74
N GLY A 11 -4.06 -12.01 14.59
CA GLY A 11 -3.49 -13.35 14.71
C GLY A 11 -2.67 -13.81 13.50
N GLY A 12 -2.31 -12.88 12.61
CA GLY A 12 -1.50 -13.11 11.41
C GLY A 12 -0.14 -12.39 11.46
N GLU A 13 0.47 -12.21 10.29
CA GLU A 13 1.77 -11.54 10.10
C GLU A 13 1.65 -10.42 9.07
N GLU A 14 2.12 -9.22 9.42
CA GLU A 14 2.17 -8.08 8.49
C GLU A 14 3.37 -8.19 7.55
N GLY A 15 3.14 -8.02 6.25
CA GLY A 15 4.16 -8.04 5.19
C GLY A 15 4.42 -6.65 4.60
N GLN A 16 5.26 -6.57 3.56
CA GLN A 16 5.58 -5.31 2.87
C GLN A 16 4.59 -5.01 1.74
N CYS A 17 4.47 -3.73 1.37
CA CYS A 17 3.73 -3.28 0.18
C CYS A 17 2.27 -3.75 0.13
N GLY A 18 1.57 -3.70 1.26
CA GLY A 18 0.18 -4.11 1.38
C GLY A 18 -0.02 -5.62 1.52
N TRP A 19 1.04 -6.42 1.59
CA TRP A 19 0.95 -7.85 1.88
C TRP A 19 0.78 -8.11 3.36
N LEU A 20 0.05 -9.17 3.68
CA LEU A 20 -0.05 -9.74 5.01
C LEU A 20 -0.42 -11.22 4.88
N LYS A 21 -0.23 -11.97 5.97
CA LYS A 21 -0.66 -13.35 6.10
C LYS A 21 -1.68 -13.43 7.24
N ASP A 22 -2.82 -14.07 7.02
CA ASP A 22 -3.81 -14.23 8.08
C ASP A 22 -3.44 -15.36 9.05
N ARG A 23 -4.25 -15.52 10.11
CA ARG A 23 -4.10 -16.57 11.13
C ARG A 23 -4.14 -18.00 10.60
N TYR A 24 -4.61 -18.22 9.37
CA TYR A 24 -4.67 -19.54 8.73
C TYR A 24 -3.48 -19.75 7.78
N GLY A 25 -2.60 -18.76 7.65
CA GLY A 25 -1.45 -18.82 6.76
C GLY A 25 -1.76 -18.42 5.32
N LEU A 26 -2.92 -17.83 5.03
CA LEU A 26 -3.26 -17.37 3.69
C LEU A 26 -2.70 -15.97 3.46
N SER A 27 -2.04 -15.78 2.31
CA SER A 27 -1.46 -14.50 1.92
C SER A 27 -2.50 -13.61 1.24
N TRP A 28 -2.62 -12.39 1.74
CA TRP A 28 -3.51 -11.35 1.23
C TRP A 28 -2.70 -10.13 0.82
N GLN A 29 -3.15 -9.43 -0.22
CA GLN A 29 -2.61 -8.13 -0.59
C GLN A 29 -3.74 -7.10 -0.64
N ILE A 30 -3.66 -6.07 0.21
CA ILE A 30 -4.66 -5.00 0.27
C ILE A 30 -4.14 -3.80 -0.52
N ILE A 31 -4.60 -3.68 -1.76
CA ILE A 31 -4.25 -2.59 -2.67
C ILE A 31 -5.45 -1.64 -2.83
N PRO A 32 -5.36 -0.38 -2.40
CA PRO A 32 -6.40 0.61 -2.68
C PRO A 32 -6.35 1.03 -4.15
N ARG A 33 -7.52 1.26 -4.77
CA ARG A 33 -7.62 1.64 -6.19
C ARG A 33 -6.75 2.85 -6.56
N ILE A 34 -6.67 3.83 -5.66
CA ILE A 34 -5.85 5.03 -5.87
C ILE A 34 -4.36 4.72 -6.02
N LEU A 35 -3.83 3.69 -5.37
CA LEU A 35 -2.42 3.33 -5.54
C LEU A 35 -2.15 2.93 -6.99
N THR A 36 -3.03 2.15 -7.61
CA THR A 36 -2.92 1.80 -9.03
C THR A 36 -2.99 3.04 -9.91
N GLU A 37 -3.97 3.93 -9.67
CA GLU A 37 -4.11 5.18 -10.44
C GLU A 37 -2.84 6.04 -10.38
N LEU A 38 -2.27 6.23 -9.18
CA LEU A 38 -1.07 7.03 -8.97
C LEU A 38 0.21 6.40 -9.55
N LEU A 39 0.33 5.07 -9.52
CA LEU A 39 1.46 4.35 -10.12
C LEU A 39 1.41 4.32 -11.65
N THR A 40 0.21 4.42 -12.25
CA THR A 40 0.02 4.47 -13.71
C THR A 40 -0.01 5.89 -14.26
N ASP A 41 0.36 6.90 -13.47
CA ASP A 41 0.40 8.29 -13.92
C ASP A 41 1.39 8.43 -15.09
N PRO A 42 1.02 9.18 -16.16
CA PRO A 42 1.91 9.40 -17.30
C PRO A 42 3.20 10.18 -16.95
N ASP A 43 3.23 10.89 -15.82
CA ASP A 43 4.43 11.52 -15.30
C ASP A 43 5.28 10.50 -14.50
N PRO A 44 6.40 10.02 -15.04
CA PRO A 44 7.21 8.98 -14.40
C PRO A 44 7.85 9.47 -13.10
N ALA A 45 8.06 10.79 -12.93
CA ALA A 45 8.62 11.32 -11.70
C ALA A 45 7.60 11.24 -10.55
N LYS A 46 6.32 11.53 -10.84
CA LYS A 46 5.23 11.37 -9.87
C LYS A 46 5.00 9.91 -9.51
N ALA A 47 4.89 9.04 -10.52
CA ALA A 47 4.71 7.60 -10.30
C ALA A 47 5.90 7.00 -9.52
N GLY A 48 7.13 7.44 -9.81
CA GLY A 48 8.34 7.03 -9.10
C GLY A 48 8.29 7.35 -7.60
N ARG A 49 7.90 8.58 -7.22
CA ARG A 49 7.77 8.95 -5.79
C ARG A 49 6.73 8.12 -5.05
N VAL A 50 5.62 7.80 -5.73
CA VAL A 50 4.56 6.95 -5.18
C VAL A 50 5.08 5.52 -4.97
N ALA A 51 5.84 4.99 -5.93
CA ALA A 51 6.47 3.67 -5.81
C ALA A 51 7.49 3.62 -4.67
N GLU A 52 8.37 4.62 -4.56
CA GLU A 52 9.33 4.75 -3.45
C GLU A 52 8.62 4.79 -2.10
N ALA A 53 7.57 5.61 -1.98
CA ALA A 53 6.78 5.68 -0.75
C ALA A 53 6.14 4.33 -0.42
N MET A 54 5.55 3.65 -1.41
CA MET A 54 4.93 2.34 -1.25
C MET A 54 5.93 1.29 -0.71
N PHE A 55 7.16 1.27 -1.20
CA PHE A 55 8.18 0.30 -0.75
C PHE A 55 8.58 0.45 0.71
N THR A 56 8.36 1.61 1.32
CA THR A 56 8.61 1.84 2.75
C THR A 56 7.45 1.42 3.65
N MET A 57 6.29 1.07 3.06
CA MET A 57 5.06 0.80 3.79
C MET A 57 4.82 -0.71 3.95
N SER A 58 4.40 -1.10 5.15
CA SER A 58 3.74 -2.40 5.36
C SER A 58 2.27 -2.29 4.97
N LYS A 59 1.47 -1.60 5.79
CA LYS A 59 0.12 -1.15 5.42
C LYS A 59 0.18 0.04 4.46
N ILE A 60 -0.55 -0.04 3.35
CA ILE A 60 -0.70 1.08 2.43
C ILE A 60 -1.47 2.24 3.06
N ASP A 61 -0.83 3.40 3.18
CA ASP A 61 -1.42 4.64 3.66
C ASP A 61 -1.75 5.57 2.48
N ILE A 62 -3.04 5.80 2.24
CA ILE A 62 -3.52 6.61 1.12
C ILE A 62 -3.09 8.07 1.24
N ALA A 63 -3.06 8.64 2.46
CA ALA A 63 -2.68 10.03 2.66
C ALA A 63 -1.21 10.23 2.32
N ARG A 64 -0.35 9.34 2.81
CA ARG A 64 1.10 9.37 2.50
C ARG A 64 1.38 9.19 1.01
N LEU A 65 0.64 8.32 0.31
CA LEU A 65 0.77 8.18 -1.14
C LEU A 65 0.41 9.47 -1.87
N ARG A 66 -0.66 10.15 -1.45
CA ARG A 66 -1.05 11.46 -2.02
C ARG A 66 -0.01 12.54 -1.74
N GLU A 67 0.57 12.55 -0.55
CA GLU A 67 1.67 13.46 -0.21
C GLU A 67 2.91 13.22 -1.08
N ALA A 68 3.33 11.95 -1.24
CA ALA A 68 4.45 11.58 -2.09
C ALA A 68 4.22 11.96 -3.56
N TYR A 69 2.99 11.77 -4.06
CA TYR A 69 2.58 12.19 -5.39
C TYR A 69 2.67 13.72 -5.57
N ALA A 70 2.16 14.48 -4.61
CA ALA A 70 2.08 15.94 -4.66
C ALA A 70 3.42 16.66 -4.38
N LYS A 71 4.40 15.97 -3.79
CA LYS A 71 5.72 16.53 -3.50
C LYS A 71 6.44 16.90 -4.80
N ALA A 72 6.91 18.14 -4.92
CA ALA A 72 7.63 18.67 -6.07
C ALA A 72 9.14 18.43 -5.94
#